data_AF-A0A8S9A4W3-F1
#
_entry.id   AF-A0A8S9A4W3-F1
#
_cell.length_a   1.000
_cell.length_b   1.000
_cell.length_c   1.000
_cell.angle_alpha   90.00
_cell.angle_beta   90.00
_cell.angle_gamma   90.00
#
_symmetry.space_group_name_H-M   'P 1'
#
loop_
_entity.id
_entity.type
_entity.pdbx_description
1 polymer ?
#
loop_
_entity_poly.entity_id
_entity_poly.type
_entity_poly.pdbx_seq_one_letter_code
_entity_poly.pdbx_strand_id
1 'polypeptide(L)'
;GVTRPGDFTLDEKSHQVFLTEQGHETAERIFASHGLIAEGASVYDPANIALMHHLYAALRARHLYHRDQHYVVQNDEIVIVDEFTGRLMSGRRWSEGLHQAVEAKEGVTIQAENQTLASITFQNYFRLYHKLAGMTGTADTEAYEFQEAGELADLAAGRIQGRVERDGRTVFKAVGTALEDLAAAVVVYEASNSN
;
A
#
# COMPACT_ATOMS: atom_id res chain seq x y z
N GLY A 1 -22.92 -7.95 19.35
CA GLY A 1 -22.34 -9.11 20.07
C GLY A 1 -22.63 -10.34 19.25
N VAL A 2 -21.61 -11.07 18.82
CA VAL A 2 -21.80 -12.26 17.98
C VAL A 2 -21.87 -13.47 18.90
N THR A 3 -23.06 -14.05 19.04
CA THR A 3 -23.27 -15.33 19.72
C THR A 3 -24.07 -16.22 18.77
N ARG A 4 -23.36 -17.03 17.98
CA ARG A 4 -23.93 -18.23 17.36
C ARG A 4 -23.03 -19.42 17.72
N PRO A 5 -23.58 -20.56 18.17
CA PRO A 5 -22.84 -21.80 18.24
C PRO A 5 -22.33 -22.17 16.84
N GLY A 6 -21.05 -22.49 16.71
CA GLY A 6 -20.45 -22.85 15.42
C GLY A 6 -18.93 -22.75 15.42
N ASP A 7 -18.33 -23.21 14.33
CA ASP A 7 -16.88 -23.29 14.16
C ASP A 7 -16.22 -21.90 14.02
N PHE A 8 -16.97 -20.86 13.64
CA PHE A 8 -16.45 -19.50 13.52
C PHE A 8 -17.54 -18.44 13.72
N THR A 9 -17.09 -17.22 13.94
CA THR A 9 -17.89 -15.99 14.00
C THR A 9 -17.48 -15.03 12.88
N LEU A 10 -18.42 -14.20 12.44
CA LEU A 10 -18.24 -13.24 11.37
C LEU A 10 -18.45 -11.83 11.94
N ASP A 11 -17.57 -10.91 11.57
CA ASP A 11 -17.80 -9.48 11.69
C ASP A 11 -17.94 -8.88 10.30
N GLU A 12 -19.19 -8.73 9.86
CA GLU A 12 -19.54 -8.17 8.55
C GLU A 12 -19.06 -6.72 8.41
N LYS A 13 -18.98 -5.95 9.50
CA LYS A 13 -18.56 -4.55 9.42
C LYS A 13 -17.07 -4.40 9.12
N SER A 14 -16.25 -5.25 9.73
CA SER A 14 -14.80 -5.23 9.52
C SER A 14 -14.34 -6.21 8.43
N HIS A 15 -15.26 -6.97 7.83
CA HIS A 15 -14.98 -8.08 6.91
C HIS A 15 -13.98 -9.10 7.50
N GLN A 16 -14.16 -9.45 8.78
CA GLN A 16 -13.30 -10.40 9.50
C GLN A 16 -14.03 -11.68 9.90
N VAL A 17 -13.24 -12.74 10.07
CA VAL A 17 -13.67 -14.06 10.54
C VAL A 17 -12.80 -14.46 11.72
N PHE A 18 -13.43 -15.01 12.76
CA PHE A 18 -12.73 -15.52 13.94
C PHE A 18 -13.17 -16.94 14.21
N LEU A 19 -12.24 -17.90 14.18
CA LEU A 19 -12.51 -19.29 14.55
C LEU A 19 -12.78 -19.40 16.05
N THR A 20 -13.72 -20.28 16.42
CA THR A 20 -13.92 -20.70 17.81
C THR A 20 -12.97 -21.83 18.16
N GLU A 21 -12.86 -22.20 19.44
CA GLU A 21 -12.08 -23.37 19.87
C GLU A 21 -12.50 -24.63 19.11
N GLN A 22 -13.81 -24.88 19.03
CA GLN A 22 -14.40 -25.99 18.28
C GLN A 22 -14.05 -25.94 16.78
N GLY A 23 -13.98 -24.74 16.20
CA GLY A 23 -13.57 -24.57 14.82
C GLY A 23 -12.11 -24.93 14.56
N HIS A 24 -11.22 -24.66 15.53
CA HIS A 24 -9.82 -25.08 15.43
C HIS A 24 -9.71 -26.61 15.47
N GLU A 25 -10.37 -27.27 16.43
CA GLU A 25 -10.39 -28.74 16.49
C GLU A 25 -10.95 -29.37 15.21
N THR A 26 -12.00 -28.76 14.66
CA THR A 26 -12.61 -29.23 13.41
C THR A 26 -11.67 -29.02 12.22
N ALA A 27 -10.98 -27.89 12.14
CA ALA A 27 -9.99 -27.61 11.10
C ALA A 27 -8.82 -28.59 11.17
N GLU A 28 -8.26 -28.84 12.36
CA GLU A 28 -7.19 -29.82 12.59
C GLU A 28 -7.58 -31.22 12.08
N ARG A 29 -8.78 -31.69 12.47
CA ARG A 29 -9.29 -32.99 12.02
C ARG A 29 -9.43 -33.06 10.50
N ILE A 30 -9.97 -32.02 9.87
CA ILE A 30 -10.14 -31.97 8.41
C ILE A 30 -8.76 -31.96 7.73
N PHE A 31 -7.84 -31.11 8.17
CA PHE A 31 -6.51 -31.01 7.60
C PHE A 31 -5.72 -32.32 7.75
N ALA A 32 -5.81 -32.98 8.91
CA ALA A 32 -5.21 -34.28 9.12
C ALA A 32 -5.81 -35.34 8.17
N SER A 33 -7.14 -35.36 8.01
CA SER A 33 -7.81 -36.30 7.10
C SER A 33 -7.44 -36.12 5.62
N HIS A 34 -7.02 -34.91 5.25
CA HIS A 34 -6.52 -34.59 3.90
C HIS A 34 -4.99 -34.67 3.77
N GLY A 35 -4.29 -35.08 4.83
CA GLY A 35 -2.83 -35.18 4.85
C GLY A 35 -2.09 -33.84 4.78
N LEU A 36 -2.77 -32.74 5.11
CA LEU A 36 -2.20 -31.39 5.10
C LEU A 36 -1.38 -31.10 6.37
N ILE A 37 -1.75 -31.76 7.48
CA ILE A 37 -0.99 -31.76 8.74
C ILE A 37 -0.86 -33.20 9.24
N ALA A 38 0.13 -33.46 10.10
CA ALA A 38 0.26 -34.75 10.77
C ALA A 38 -0.92 -34.99 11.74
N GLU A 39 -1.31 -36.24 11.93
CA GLU A 39 -2.38 -36.58 12.87
C GLU A 39 -1.99 -36.19 14.30
N GLY A 40 -2.83 -35.37 14.95
CA GLY A 40 -2.56 -34.80 16.28
C GLY A 40 -1.62 -33.59 16.30
N ALA A 41 -1.17 -33.09 15.13
CA ALA A 41 -0.46 -31.81 15.05
C ALA A 41 -1.43 -30.63 15.22
N SER A 42 -0.92 -29.51 15.74
CA SER A 42 -1.76 -28.33 15.96
C SER A 42 -1.74 -27.41 14.75
N VAL A 43 -2.88 -26.80 14.41
CA VAL A 43 -2.91 -25.73 13.41
C VAL A 43 -2.13 -24.48 13.82
N TYR A 44 -1.81 -24.33 15.12
CA TYR A 44 -0.97 -23.23 15.62
C TYR A 44 0.53 -23.46 15.49
N ASP A 45 0.95 -24.66 15.08
CA ASP A 45 2.38 -24.92 14.86
C ASP A 45 2.93 -23.95 13.80
N PRO A 46 4.15 -23.39 13.99
CA PRO A 46 4.73 -22.44 13.05
C PRO A 46 4.81 -22.96 11.60
N ALA A 47 4.90 -24.28 11.43
CA ALA A 47 4.88 -24.94 10.12
C ALA A 47 3.55 -24.78 9.37
N ASN A 48 2.45 -24.53 10.10
CA ASN A 48 1.08 -24.47 9.59
C ASN A 48 0.55 -23.04 9.42
N ILE A 49 1.38 -22.00 9.65
CA ILE A 49 0.98 -20.59 9.54
C ILE A 49 0.38 -20.26 8.17
N ALA A 50 1.01 -20.71 7.08
CA ALA A 50 0.52 -20.49 5.73
C ALA A 50 -0.84 -21.17 5.49
N LEU A 51 -1.01 -22.39 6.01
CA LEU A 51 -2.26 -23.14 5.90
C LEU A 51 -3.40 -22.43 6.65
N MET A 52 -3.11 -21.92 7.85
CA MET A 52 -4.06 -21.11 8.60
C MET A 52 -4.43 -19.82 7.88
N HIS A 53 -3.45 -19.16 7.26
CA HIS A 53 -3.71 -17.98 6.44
C HIS A 53 -4.68 -18.29 5.29
N HIS A 54 -4.46 -19.40 4.58
CA HIS A 54 -5.36 -19.86 3.51
C HIS A 54 -6.76 -20.22 4.02
N LEU A 55 -6.87 -20.83 5.21
CA LEU A 55 -8.17 -21.11 5.85
C LEU A 55 -8.97 -19.83 6.08
N TYR A 56 -8.35 -18.81 6.68
CA TYR A 56 -9.00 -17.52 6.91
C TYR A 56 -9.38 -16.82 5.59
N ALA A 57 -8.52 -16.89 4.56
CA ALA A 57 -8.85 -16.37 3.23
C ALA A 57 -10.06 -17.11 2.63
N ALA A 58 -10.11 -18.44 2.71
CA ALA A 58 -11.22 -19.26 2.22
C ALA A 58 -12.54 -18.99 2.96
N LEU A 59 -12.50 -18.85 4.29
CA LEU A 59 -13.68 -18.51 5.09
C LEU A 59 -14.22 -17.12 4.72
N ARG A 60 -13.33 -16.11 4.59
CA ARG A 60 -13.72 -14.77 4.13
C ARG A 60 -14.32 -14.83 2.72
N ALA A 61 -13.63 -15.45 1.77
CA ALA A 61 -14.10 -15.59 0.39
C ALA A 61 -15.48 -16.24 0.30
N ARG A 62 -15.73 -17.27 1.11
CA ARG A 62 -17.01 -18.00 1.14
C ARG A 62 -18.13 -17.18 1.76
N HIS A 63 -17.90 -16.57 2.91
CA HIS A 63 -18.96 -16.04 3.77
C HIS A 63 -19.16 -14.53 3.71
N LEU A 64 -18.14 -13.76 3.32
CA LEU A 64 -18.18 -12.30 3.33
C LEU A 64 -18.09 -11.69 1.92
N TYR A 65 -17.57 -12.43 0.94
CA TYR A 65 -17.43 -11.97 -0.44
C TYR A 65 -18.42 -12.70 -1.35
N HIS A 66 -19.43 -11.95 -1.77
CA HIS A 66 -20.54 -12.44 -2.60
C HIS A 66 -20.42 -11.97 -4.05
N ARG A 67 -20.70 -12.89 -4.96
CA ARG A 67 -20.83 -12.63 -6.40
C ARG A 67 -21.96 -11.64 -6.67
N ASP A 68 -21.78 -10.81 -7.68
CA ASP A 68 -22.68 -9.74 -8.13
C ASP A 68 -22.88 -8.60 -7.10
N GLN A 69 -22.14 -8.65 -5.98
CA GLN A 69 -22.07 -7.57 -4.98
C GLN A 69 -20.64 -7.05 -4.84
N HIS A 70 -19.69 -7.96 -4.58
CA HIS A 70 -18.29 -7.60 -4.32
C HIS A 70 -17.38 -7.89 -5.54
N TYR A 71 -17.79 -8.82 -6.39
CA TYR A 71 -17.11 -9.17 -7.63
C TYR A 71 -18.07 -9.79 -8.63
N VAL A 72 -17.62 -9.88 -9.87
CA VAL A 72 -18.23 -10.67 -10.93
C VAL A 72 -17.21 -11.62 -11.54
N VAL A 73 -17.68 -12.70 -12.15
CA VAL A 73 -16.84 -13.62 -12.93
C VAL A 73 -16.96 -13.27 -14.39
N GLN A 74 -15.86 -12.92 -15.05
CA GLN A 74 -15.81 -12.57 -16.47
C GLN A 74 -14.57 -13.17 -17.11
N ASN A 75 -14.72 -13.82 -18.28
CA ASN A 75 -13.60 -14.39 -19.05
C ASN A 75 -12.66 -15.29 -18.24
N ASP A 76 -13.20 -16.10 -17.33
CA ASP A 76 -12.41 -16.91 -16.40
C ASP A 76 -11.48 -16.08 -15.50
N GLU A 77 -11.94 -14.89 -15.08
CA GLU A 77 -11.28 -14.03 -14.12
C GLU A 77 -12.27 -13.43 -13.11
N ILE A 78 -11.78 -13.14 -11.90
CA ILE A 78 -12.52 -12.41 -10.87
C ILE A 78 -12.28 -10.91 -11.06
N VAL A 79 -13.36 -10.16 -11.32
CA VAL A 79 -13.32 -8.70 -11.43
C VAL A 79 -14.00 -8.07 -10.24
N ILE A 80 -13.25 -7.29 -9.46
CA ILE A 80 -13.75 -6.61 -8.25
C ILE A 80 -14.78 -5.55 -8.65
N VAL A 81 -15.88 -5.47 -7.89
CA VAL A 81 -16.88 -4.41 -8.01
C VAL A 81 -16.62 -3.37 -6.93
N ASP A 82 -16.55 -2.10 -7.31
CA ASP A 82 -16.47 -0.97 -6.39
C ASP A 82 -17.81 -0.83 -5.63
N GLU A 83 -17.76 -0.88 -4.30
CA GLU A 83 -18.96 -0.90 -3.45
C GLU A 83 -19.79 0.40 -3.51
N PHE A 84 -19.17 1.54 -3.81
CA PHE A 84 -19.86 2.83 -3.86
C PHE A 84 -20.49 3.13 -5.21
N THR A 85 -19.81 2.72 -6.28
CA THR A 85 -20.16 3.11 -7.65
C THR A 85 -20.65 1.96 -8.53
N GLY A 86 -20.45 0.71 -8.09
CA GLY A 86 -20.74 -0.49 -8.88
C GLY A 86 -19.82 -0.66 -10.08
N ARG A 87 -18.74 0.13 -10.20
CA ARG A 87 -17.81 0.04 -11.33
C ARG A 87 -16.94 -1.20 -11.22
N LEU A 88 -16.68 -1.82 -12.37
CA LEU A 88 -15.74 -2.93 -12.48
C LEU A 88 -14.31 -2.41 -12.40
N MET A 89 -13.54 -2.93 -11.45
CA MET A 89 -12.15 -2.56 -11.19
C MET A 89 -11.19 -3.59 -11.77
N SER A 90 -11.15 -3.69 -13.10
CA SER A 90 -10.24 -4.61 -13.81
C SER A 90 -8.78 -4.39 -13.44
N GLY A 91 -8.03 -5.48 -13.26
CA GLY A 91 -6.61 -5.45 -12.90
C GLY A 91 -6.32 -5.23 -11.41
N ARG A 92 -7.34 -4.96 -10.58
CA ARG A 92 -7.18 -4.94 -9.12
C ARG A 92 -7.39 -6.35 -8.54
N ARG A 93 -6.57 -6.69 -7.55
CA ARG A 93 -6.65 -7.95 -6.79
C ARG A 93 -6.73 -7.63 -5.31
N TRP A 94 -7.42 -8.47 -4.56
CA TRP A 94 -7.36 -8.43 -3.10
C TRP A 94 -6.06 -9.10 -2.62
N SER A 95 -5.48 -8.58 -1.56
CA SER A 95 -4.26 -9.11 -0.94
C SER A 95 -4.54 -10.26 0.04
N GLU A 96 -3.49 -10.79 0.67
CA GLU A 96 -3.60 -11.76 1.77
C GLU A 96 -4.32 -13.05 1.34
N GLY A 97 -3.98 -13.53 0.14
CA GLY A 97 -4.54 -14.75 -0.47
C GLY A 97 -6.05 -14.71 -0.76
N LEU A 98 -6.75 -13.61 -0.49
CA LEU A 98 -8.20 -13.54 -0.62
C LEU A 98 -8.66 -13.69 -2.07
N HIS A 99 -7.94 -13.08 -3.01
CA HIS A 99 -8.33 -13.16 -4.42
C HIS A 99 -8.22 -14.58 -4.96
N GLN A 100 -7.16 -15.31 -4.60
CA GLN A 100 -6.99 -16.72 -4.92
C GLN A 100 -8.08 -17.58 -4.27
N ALA A 101 -8.47 -17.26 -3.03
CA ALA A 101 -9.57 -17.95 -2.37
C ALA A 101 -10.92 -17.74 -3.06
N VAL A 102 -11.17 -16.57 -3.64
CA VAL A 102 -12.37 -16.30 -4.46
C VAL A 102 -12.28 -17.00 -5.82
N GLU A 103 -11.12 -16.97 -6.49
CA GLU A 103 -10.87 -17.74 -7.73
C GLU A 103 -11.16 -19.24 -7.50
N ALA A 104 -10.61 -19.81 -6.43
CA ALA A 104 -10.83 -21.21 -6.05
C ALA A 104 -12.29 -21.51 -5.70
N LYS A 105 -12.97 -20.59 -4.99
CA LYS A 105 -14.40 -20.71 -4.64
C LYS A 105 -15.28 -20.80 -5.90
N GLU A 106 -15.00 -19.98 -6.91
CA GLU A 106 -15.81 -19.90 -8.12
C GLU A 106 -15.35 -20.88 -9.22
N GLY A 107 -14.29 -21.66 -8.97
CA GLY A 107 -13.74 -22.62 -9.93
C GLY A 107 -13.03 -21.98 -11.12
N VAL A 108 -12.55 -20.75 -10.93
CA VAL A 108 -11.82 -19.96 -11.91
C VAL A 108 -10.33 -20.30 -11.87
N THR A 109 -9.61 -20.11 -12.98
CA THR A 109 -8.15 -20.28 -13.01
C THR A 109 -7.47 -19.44 -11.92
N ILE A 110 -6.81 -20.10 -10.97
CA ILE A 110 -6.10 -19.43 -9.87
C ILE A 110 -4.82 -18.83 -10.41
N GLN A 111 -4.68 -17.51 -10.28
CA GLN A 111 -3.46 -16.82 -10.68
C GLN A 111 -2.49 -16.73 -9.49
N ALA A 112 -1.21 -16.93 -9.77
CA ALA A 112 -0.17 -16.83 -8.76
C ALA A 112 -0.17 -15.42 -8.13
N GLU A 113 0.01 -15.34 -6.82
CA GLU A 113 0.20 -14.06 -6.15
C GLU A 113 1.53 -13.45 -6.61
N ASN A 114 1.52 -12.14 -6.91
CA ASN A 114 2.75 -11.41 -7.15
C ASN A 114 3.51 -11.30 -5.83
N GLN A 115 4.52 -12.13 -5.67
CA GLN A 115 5.36 -12.14 -4.48
C GLN A 115 6.42 -11.03 -4.58
N THR A 116 6.42 -10.11 -3.61
CA THR A 116 7.52 -9.17 -3.44
C THR A 116 8.74 -9.93 -2.94
N LEU A 117 9.69 -10.21 -3.83
CA LEU A 117 10.92 -10.96 -3.51
C LEU A 117 11.89 -10.16 -2.63
N ALA A 118 11.90 -8.84 -2.79
CA ALA A 118 12.73 -7.94 -2.01
C ALA A 118 12.04 -6.60 -1.84
N SER A 119 12.10 -6.06 -0.64
CA SER A 119 11.65 -4.71 -0.32
C SER A 119 12.71 -4.02 0.52
N ILE A 120 12.88 -2.72 0.31
CA ILE A 120 13.73 -1.86 1.14
C ILE A 120 13.08 -0.48 1.19
N THR A 121 13.04 0.13 2.37
CA THR A 121 12.59 1.52 2.50
C THR A 121 13.68 2.45 1.98
N PHE A 122 13.33 3.64 1.50
CA PHE A 122 14.34 4.60 1.05
C PHE A 122 15.37 4.90 2.14
N GLN A 123 14.92 5.04 3.39
CA GLN A 123 15.79 5.25 4.55
C GLN A 123 16.81 4.13 4.71
N ASN A 124 16.36 2.87 4.75
CA ASN A 124 17.26 1.72 4.88
C ASN A 124 18.15 1.54 3.66
N TYR A 125 17.67 1.89 2.46
CA TYR A 125 18.47 1.86 1.24
C TYR A 125 19.62 2.87 1.29
N PHE A 126 19.35 4.10 1.74
CA PHE A 126 20.39 5.12 1.86
C PHE A 126 21.42 4.81 2.95
N ARG A 127 21.04 4.10 4.02
CA ARG A 127 21.97 3.60 5.04
C ARG A 127 23.00 2.59 4.55
N LEU A 128 22.75 1.94 3.40
CA LEU A 128 23.73 1.02 2.80
C LEU A 128 24.94 1.74 2.20
N TYR A 129 24.85 3.05 1.95
CA TYR A 129 25.95 3.83 1.37
C TYR A 129 26.96 4.24 2.44
N HIS A 130 28.25 4.03 2.16
CA HIS A 130 29.35 4.47 3.03
C HIS A 130 29.42 5.98 3.24
N LYS A 131 28.88 6.75 2.29
CA LYS A 131 28.73 8.21 2.36
C LYS A 131 27.40 8.59 1.75
N LEU A 132 26.61 9.37 2.49
CA LEU A 132 25.36 9.94 2.04
C LEU A 132 25.49 11.46 2.05
N ALA A 133 25.03 12.12 0.99
CA ALA A 133 24.99 13.58 0.88
C ALA A 133 23.78 13.97 0.03
N GLY A 134 23.15 15.10 0.35
CA GLY A 134 22.00 15.64 -0.37
C GLY A 134 22.03 17.16 -0.40
N MET A 135 21.30 17.75 -1.35
CA MET A 135 21.16 19.20 -1.46
C MET A 135 19.68 19.55 -1.63
N THR A 136 19.19 20.50 -0.85
CA THR A 136 17.84 21.04 -1.00
C THR A 136 17.81 22.50 -0.53
N GLY A 137 16.95 23.31 -1.13
CA GLY A 137 16.80 24.72 -0.79
C GLY A 137 15.97 24.97 0.49
N THR A 138 15.41 23.92 1.07
CA THR A 138 14.52 23.97 2.24
C THR A 138 14.92 22.93 3.30
N ALA A 139 16.21 22.60 3.40
CA ALA A 139 16.71 21.60 4.36
C ALA A 139 16.32 21.95 5.80
N ASP A 140 16.35 23.25 6.12
CA ASP A 140 16.03 23.80 7.43
C ASP A 140 14.66 23.37 7.99
N THR A 141 13.67 23.09 7.14
CA THR A 141 12.32 22.71 7.62
C THR A 141 12.28 21.29 8.17
N GLU A 142 13.13 20.40 7.67
CA GLU A 142 13.20 18.98 8.05
C GLU A 142 14.51 18.64 8.79
N ALA A 143 15.29 19.66 9.19
CA ALA A 143 16.62 19.50 9.79
C ALA A 143 16.61 18.63 11.06
N TYR A 144 15.51 18.66 11.82
CA TYR A 144 15.34 17.80 12.99
C TYR A 144 15.20 16.32 12.63
N GLU A 145 14.42 15.99 11.59
CA GLU A 145 14.22 14.61 11.14
C GLU A 145 15.51 14.00 10.55
N PHE A 146 16.31 14.81 9.85
CA PHE A 146 17.63 14.38 9.34
C PHE A 146 18.64 14.05 10.46
N GLN A 147 18.60 14.81 11.56
CA GLN A 147 19.44 14.57 12.74
C GLN A 147 18.98 13.33 13.52
N GLU A 148 17.67 13.13 13.70
CA GLU A 148 17.11 11.98 14.43
C GLU A 148 17.34 10.66 13.67
N ALA A 149 17.29 10.69 12.33
CA ALA A 149 17.66 9.55 11.50
C ALA A 149 19.17 9.21 11.56
N GLY A 150 20.02 10.15 12.05
CA GLY A 150 21.48 10.00 12.14
C GLY A 150 22.20 10.02 10.79
N GLU A 151 21.52 10.47 9.73
CA GLU A 151 21.94 10.23 8.34
C GLU A 151 22.71 11.39 7.71
N LEU A 152 22.39 12.64 8.07
CA LEU A 152 22.96 13.83 7.43
C LEU A 152 23.08 15.00 8.42
N ALA A 153 24.21 15.71 8.37
CA ALA A 153 24.35 17.01 9.02
C ALA A 153 23.94 18.11 8.02
N ASP A 154 23.00 18.96 8.42
CA ASP A 154 22.64 20.13 7.62
C ASP A 154 23.77 21.16 7.65
N LEU A 155 24.19 21.59 6.46
CA LEU A 155 25.21 22.61 6.25
C LEU A 155 24.56 23.69 5.39
N ALA A 156 24.04 24.73 6.05
CA ALA A 156 23.46 25.88 5.38
C ALA A 156 24.48 26.53 4.43
N ALA A 157 24.30 26.31 3.12
CA ALA A 157 25.03 27.05 2.11
C ALA A 157 24.58 28.51 2.19
N GLY A 158 25.51 29.42 2.45
CA GLY A 158 25.22 30.85 2.62
C GLY A 158 24.33 31.40 1.50
N ARG A 159 23.29 32.16 1.89
CA ARG A 159 22.38 32.79 0.94
C ARG A 159 23.14 33.74 0.03
N ILE A 160 22.90 33.67 -1.28
CA ILE A 160 23.41 34.66 -2.23
C ILE A 160 22.92 36.05 -1.79
N GLN A 161 23.87 36.95 -1.58
CA GLN A 161 23.64 38.27 -1.01
C GLN A 161 22.77 39.11 -1.95
N GLY A 162 21.52 39.37 -1.55
CA GLY A 162 20.54 40.13 -2.36
C GLY A 162 19.07 39.75 -2.12
N ARG A 163 18.78 38.59 -1.52
CA ARG A 163 17.41 38.18 -1.16
C ARG A 163 16.96 38.88 0.14
N VAL A 164 15.95 39.76 0.05
CA VAL A 164 15.28 40.37 1.20
C VAL A 164 13.86 39.80 1.28
N GLU A 165 13.58 39.06 2.35
CA GLU A 165 12.21 38.63 2.71
C GLU A 165 11.64 39.56 3.78
N ARG A 166 10.45 40.09 3.53
CA ARG A 166 9.63 40.82 4.51
C ARG A 166 8.24 40.20 4.51
N ASP A 167 7.75 39.78 5.67
CA ASP A 167 6.40 39.24 5.89
C ASP A 167 5.95 38.20 4.85
N GLY A 168 6.79 37.18 4.60
CA GLY A 168 6.43 36.05 3.72
C GLY A 168 6.28 36.41 2.24
N ARG A 169 6.74 37.59 1.81
CA ARG A 169 6.80 37.99 0.40
C ARG A 169 8.23 38.31 0.01
N THR A 170 8.68 37.72 -1.10
CA THR A 170 9.95 38.10 -1.74
C THR A 170 9.77 39.48 -2.37
N VAL A 171 10.48 40.49 -1.85
CA VAL A 171 10.40 41.86 -2.38
C VAL A 171 11.75 42.20 -3.02
N PHE A 172 11.76 42.33 -4.35
CA PHE A 172 12.92 42.83 -5.09
C PHE A 172 13.00 44.35 -4.96
N LYS A 173 14.14 44.86 -4.50
CA LYS A 173 14.34 46.29 -4.23
C LYS A 173 14.77 47.04 -5.51
N ALA A 174 13.94 47.00 -6.55
CA ALA A 174 13.97 47.93 -7.69
C ALA A 174 12.82 47.54 -8.65
N VAL A 175 11.67 48.18 -8.52
CA VAL A 175 10.48 47.92 -9.36
C VAL A 175 10.75 48.26 -10.85
N GLY A 176 11.79 49.04 -11.16
CA GLY A 176 12.16 49.37 -12.54
C GLY A 176 12.85 48.22 -13.30
N THR A 177 13.96 47.70 -12.79
CA THR A 177 14.82 46.75 -13.52
C THR A 177 14.15 45.38 -13.70
N ALA A 178 13.38 44.92 -12.72
CA ALA A 178 12.70 43.63 -12.80
C ALA A 178 11.56 43.60 -13.83
N LEU A 179 10.86 44.73 -14.04
CA LEU A 179 9.82 44.84 -15.07
C LEU A 179 10.44 44.94 -16.48
N GLU A 180 11.60 45.59 -16.61
CA GLU A 180 12.33 45.65 -17.88
C GLU A 180 12.87 44.26 -18.30
N ASP A 181 13.45 43.50 -17.36
CA ASP A 181 13.92 42.14 -17.63
C ASP A 181 12.76 41.17 -17.94
N LEU A 182 11.62 41.30 -17.24
CA LEU A 182 10.43 40.49 -17.53
C LEU A 182 9.82 40.87 -18.88
N ALA A 183 9.78 42.16 -19.22
CA ALA A 183 9.29 42.64 -20.52
C ALA A 183 10.19 42.13 -21.66
N ALA A 184 11.52 42.15 -21.48
CA ALA A 184 12.45 41.59 -22.45
C ALA A 184 12.22 40.08 -22.67
N ALA A 185 11.99 39.32 -21.59
CA ALA A 185 11.69 37.89 -21.67
C ALA A 185 10.34 37.60 -22.36
N VAL A 186 9.32 38.41 -22.10
CA VAL A 186 8.00 38.28 -22.74
C VAL A 186 8.08 38.61 -24.23
N VAL A 187 8.84 39.64 -24.63
CA VAL A 187 9.06 39.98 -26.05
C VAL A 187 9.77 38.85 -26.79
N VAL A 188 10.78 38.22 -26.17
CA VAL A 188 11.47 37.06 -26.77
C VAL A 188 10.53 35.86 -26.90
N TYR A 189 9.69 35.60 -25.90
CA TYR A 189 8.72 34.51 -25.90
C TYR A 189 7.63 34.67 -26.97
N GLU A 190 7.06 35.88 -27.11
CA GLU A 190 6.10 36.22 -28.16
C GLU A 190 6.73 36.09 -29.56
N ALA A 191 7.97 36.55 -29.74
CA ALA A 191 8.68 36.45 -31.01
C ALA A 191 8.99 34.98 -31.40
N SER A 192 9.25 34.11 -30.43
CA SER A 192 9.49 32.68 -30.67
C SER A 192 8.23 31.88 -30.99
N ASN A 193 7.05 32.37 -30.58
CA ASN A 193 5.75 31.71 -30.82
C ASN A 193 4.97 32.28 -32.01
N SER A 194 5.56 33.23 -32.74
CA SER A 194 4.96 33.89 -33.91
C SER A 194 5.32 33.22 -35.25
N ASN A 195 5.68 31.93 -35.25
CA ASN A 195 5.98 31.16 -36.47
C ASN A 195 5.27 29.80 -36.46
#